data_AF-A0A538RVA0-F1
#
_entry.id   AF-A0A538RVA0-F1
#
_cell.length_a   1.000
_cell.length_b   1.000
_cell.length_c   1.000
_cell.angle_alpha   90.00
_cell.angle_beta   90.00
_cell.angle_gamma   90.00
#
_symmetry.space_group_name_H-M   'P 1'
#
loop_
_entity.id
_entity.type
_entity.pdbx_description
1 polymer ?
#
loop_
_entity_poly.entity_id
_entity_poly.type
_entity_poly.pdbx_seq_one_letter_code
_entity_poly.pdbx_strand_id
1 'polypeptide(L)'
;DPENRLLARGPRFRLSAEMVRDQALFASGLLSDKMYGPPVKPPQPALGVSAAFGSGIDWQASAGDDRYRRGLYTTWRRSNPYPSMATFDAPNREVCTVRRTRTNTPLQALVTLNDPVYLEAAQALARMIVAKGGASTTDRARCAFRLCLSRPPHESELARLVKLYEHALGRLQPQPEQARKLAADPLGPPPAGQNIAELAAWTVVGNVLLNLDEMLMKR
;
A
#
# COMPACT_ATOMS: atom_id res chain seq x y z
N ASP A 1 -0.85 10.12 32.30
CA ASP A 1 -2.02 9.28 32.02
C ASP A 1 -1.77 8.40 30.78
N PRO A 2 -1.18 7.20 30.96
CA PRO A 2 -0.83 6.30 29.86
C PRO A 2 -2.04 5.84 29.04
N GLU A 3 -3.17 5.63 29.70
CA GLU A 3 -4.44 5.18 29.10
C GLU A 3 -5.26 6.30 28.46
N ASN A 4 -4.79 7.55 28.53
CA ASN A 4 -5.46 8.72 27.96
C ASN A 4 -6.90 8.91 28.47
N ARG A 5 -7.18 8.53 29.72
CA ARG A 5 -8.44 8.75 30.44
C ARG A 5 -8.80 10.23 30.62
N LEU A 6 -7.81 11.10 30.73
CA LEU A 6 -7.94 12.56 30.87
C LEU A 6 -8.00 13.28 29.51
N LEU A 7 -8.04 12.52 28.39
CA LEU A 7 -8.23 13.02 27.02
C LEU A 7 -7.20 14.09 26.59
N ALA A 8 -5.99 14.04 27.14
CA ALA A 8 -4.91 14.98 26.78
C ALA A 8 -4.38 14.78 25.34
N ARG A 9 -4.66 13.63 24.72
CA ARG A 9 -4.30 13.30 23.33
C ARG A 9 -5.43 12.51 22.65
N GLY A 10 -5.36 12.35 21.34
CA GLY A 10 -6.26 11.43 20.62
C GLY A 10 -5.97 9.97 20.96
N PRO A 11 -6.99 9.08 21.02
CA PRO A 11 -6.74 7.65 21.14
C PRO A 11 -6.11 7.13 19.84
N ARG A 12 -4.98 6.44 19.96
CA ARG A 12 -4.30 5.82 18.82
C ARG A 12 -4.98 4.50 18.45
N PHE A 13 -5.44 4.36 17.22
CA PHE A 13 -6.02 3.11 16.73
C PHE A 13 -5.81 2.88 15.24
N ARG A 14 -5.82 1.60 14.84
CA ARG A 14 -5.61 1.15 13.46
C ARG A 14 -6.76 1.59 12.54
N LEU A 15 -6.42 2.05 11.34
CA LEU A 15 -7.36 2.51 10.31
C LEU A 15 -8.36 1.42 9.88
N SER A 16 -9.53 1.78 9.32
CA SER A 16 -10.41 0.75 8.77
C SER A 16 -9.77 0.06 7.56
N ALA A 17 -10.22 -1.14 7.22
CA ALA A 17 -9.71 -1.89 6.07
C ALA A 17 -9.66 -1.08 4.76
N GLU A 18 -10.72 -0.31 4.50
CA GLU A 18 -10.82 0.57 3.34
C GLU A 18 -9.80 1.72 3.41
N MET A 19 -9.66 2.32 4.59
CA MET A 19 -8.73 3.43 4.81
C MET A 19 -7.26 3.02 4.71
N VAL A 20 -6.89 1.81 5.17
CA VAL A 20 -5.51 1.31 5.04
C VAL A 20 -5.09 1.27 3.57
N ARG A 21 -5.95 0.72 2.71
CA ARG A 21 -5.71 0.67 1.27
C ARG A 21 -5.72 2.07 0.65
N ASP A 22 -6.73 2.88 0.96
CA ASP A 22 -6.91 4.21 0.35
C ASP A 22 -5.75 5.15 0.71
N GLN A 23 -5.22 5.05 1.93
CA GLN A 23 -4.07 5.84 2.38
C GLN A 23 -2.79 5.49 1.62
N ALA A 24 -2.54 4.19 1.36
CA ALA A 24 -1.39 3.77 0.57
C ALA A 24 -1.47 4.29 -0.86
N LEU A 25 -2.65 4.18 -1.49
CA LEU A 25 -2.90 4.72 -2.83
C LEU A 25 -2.79 6.24 -2.88
N PHE A 26 -3.24 6.93 -1.84
CA PHE A 26 -3.12 8.39 -1.75
C PHE A 26 -1.66 8.83 -1.65
N ALA A 27 -0.89 8.22 -0.73
CA ALA A 27 0.52 8.55 -0.55
C ALA A 27 1.37 8.28 -1.81
N SER A 28 1.00 7.27 -2.59
CA SER A 28 1.65 6.93 -3.85
C SER A 28 1.10 7.68 -5.07
N GLY A 29 0.10 8.55 -4.90
CA GLY A 29 -0.54 9.29 -5.99
C GLY A 29 -1.34 8.43 -6.99
N LEU A 30 -1.73 7.21 -6.61
CA LEU A 30 -2.53 6.32 -7.44
C LEU A 30 -4.04 6.44 -7.18
N LEU A 31 -4.44 7.01 -6.04
CA LEU A 31 -5.85 7.06 -5.66
C LEU A 31 -6.68 7.81 -6.71
N SER A 32 -7.73 7.14 -7.22
CA SER A 32 -8.70 7.76 -8.12
C SER A 32 -9.73 8.58 -7.34
N ASP A 33 -9.94 9.82 -7.77
CA ASP A 33 -10.96 10.74 -7.24
C ASP A 33 -12.37 10.47 -7.81
N LYS A 34 -12.53 9.47 -8.69
CA LYS A 34 -13.79 9.15 -9.37
C LYS A 34 -14.90 8.76 -8.37
N MET A 35 -15.93 9.61 -8.30
CA MET A 35 -17.13 9.37 -7.52
C MET A 35 -18.25 8.70 -8.32
N TYR A 36 -19.15 7.99 -7.60
CA TYR A 36 -20.35 7.36 -8.14
C TYR A 36 -20.09 6.24 -9.17
N GLY A 37 -21.14 5.68 -9.77
CA GLY A 37 -21.02 4.60 -10.75
C GLY A 37 -20.87 3.20 -10.13
N PRO A 38 -20.60 2.19 -10.96
CA PRO A 38 -20.63 0.80 -10.53
C PRO A 38 -19.48 0.47 -9.56
N PRO A 39 -19.63 -0.58 -8.73
CA PRO A 39 -18.56 -1.14 -7.93
C PRO A 39 -17.39 -1.65 -8.80
N VAL A 40 -16.19 -1.62 -8.23
CA VAL A 40 -14.96 -2.10 -8.86
C VAL A 40 -14.40 -3.35 -8.18
N LYS A 41 -13.46 -4.01 -8.85
CA LYS A 41 -12.80 -5.22 -8.38
C LYS A 41 -11.29 -4.98 -8.38
N PRO A 42 -10.68 -4.59 -7.24
CA PRO A 42 -9.22 -4.50 -7.13
C PRO A 42 -8.53 -5.82 -7.50
N PRO A 43 -7.24 -5.83 -7.84
CA PRO A 43 -6.52 -7.08 -8.12
C PRO A 43 -6.62 -8.07 -6.97
N GLN A 44 -6.92 -9.32 -7.28
CA GLN A 44 -6.83 -10.44 -6.35
C GLN A 44 -6.39 -11.69 -7.12
N PRO A 45 -5.69 -12.63 -6.48
CA PRO A 45 -5.29 -13.88 -7.14
C PRO A 45 -6.53 -14.68 -7.57
N ALA A 46 -6.46 -15.30 -8.75
CA ALA A 46 -7.52 -16.17 -9.23
C ALA A 46 -7.59 -17.42 -8.33
N LEU A 47 -8.66 -17.54 -7.55
CA LEU A 47 -8.86 -18.68 -6.64
C LEU A 47 -9.19 -19.99 -7.38
N GLY A 48 -9.40 -19.96 -8.71
CA GLY A 48 -9.68 -21.15 -9.52
C GLY A 48 -10.99 -21.88 -9.18
N VAL A 49 -11.87 -21.24 -8.38
CA VAL A 49 -13.11 -21.85 -7.86
C VAL A 49 -14.29 -21.82 -8.84
N SER A 50 -14.08 -21.30 -10.05
CA SER A 50 -15.11 -21.22 -11.10
C SER A 50 -15.65 -22.60 -11.50
N ALA A 51 -14.80 -23.62 -11.46
CA ALA A 51 -15.18 -25.01 -11.74
C ALA A 51 -16.18 -25.60 -10.70
N ALA A 52 -16.16 -25.10 -9.46
CA ALA A 52 -17.00 -25.61 -8.38
C ALA A 52 -18.30 -24.82 -8.18
N PHE A 53 -18.32 -23.53 -8.56
CA PHE A 53 -19.41 -22.63 -8.18
C PHE A 53 -19.94 -21.72 -9.32
N GLY A 54 -19.45 -21.90 -10.55
CA GLY A 54 -19.90 -21.17 -11.74
C GLY A 54 -19.20 -19.84 -12.01
N SER A 55 -19.31 -19.33 -13.24
CA SER A 55 -18.62 -18.13 -13.74
C SER A 55 -19.11 -16.81 -13.12
N GLY A 56 -20.26 -16.81 -12.45
CA GLY A 56 -20.77 -15.63 -11.74
C GLY A 56 -19.85 -15.13 -10.62
N ILE A 57 -18.89 -15.96 -10.18
CA ILE A 57 -17.93 -15.71 -9.10
C ILE A 57 -16.58 -15.25 -9.63
N ASP A 58 -16.45 -15.15 -10.95
CA ASP A 58 -15.22 -14.71 -11.59
C ASP A 58 -14.89 -13.27 -11.18
N TRP A 59 -13.75 -13.17 -10.49
CA TRP A 59 -13.16 -11.92 -10.09
C TRP A 59 -12.21 -11.45 -11.18
N GLN A 60 -12.77 -10.76 -12.17
CA GLN A 60 -11.97 -10.05 -13.14
C GLN A 60 -11.57 -8.69 -12.56
N ALA A 61 -10.27 -8.44 -12.45
CA ALA A 61 -9.76 -7.18 -11.94
C ALA A 61 -10.19 -6.02 -12.86
N SER A 62 -10.66 -4.93 -12.25
CA SER A 62 -10.96 -3.69 -12.96
C SER A 62 -9.67 -3.10 -13.54
N ALA A 63 -9.76 -2.60 -14.78
CA ALA A 63 -8.62 -2.01 -15.50
C ALA A 63 -8.57 -0.49 -15.35
N GLY A 64 -7.41 0.10 -15.66
CA GLY A 64 -7.21 1.55 -15.67
C GLY A 64 -7.45 2.21 -14.32
N ASP A 65 -8.07 3.40 -14.34
CA ASP A 65 -8.35 4.20 -13.15
C ASP A 65 -9.27 3.50 -12.14
N ASP A 66 -10.19 2.66 -12.63
CA ASP A 66 -11.12 1.89 -11.78
C ASP A 66 -10.40 0.91 -10.84
N ARG A 67 -9.15 0.54 -11.15
CA ARG A 67 -8.28 -0.31 -10.31
C ARG A 67 -7.93 0.35 -8.97
N TYR A 68 -7.81 1.68 -8.95
CA TYR A 68 -7.32 2.46 -7.81
C TYR A 68 -8.40 3.32 -7.15
N ARG A 69 -9.68 3.03 -7.40
CA ARG A 69 -10.77 3.69 -6.70
C ARG A 69 -10.77 3.36 -5.22
N ARG A 70 -11.35 4.28 -4.44
CA ARG A 70 -11.53 4.16 -2.99
C ARG A 70 -12.15 2.82 -2.60
N GLY A 71 -11.70 2.25 -1.49
CA GLY A 71 -12.15 0.97 -0.96
C GLY A 71 -13.66 0.90 -0.77
N LEU A 72 -14.31 2.04 -0.54
CA LEU A 72 -15.77 2.19 -0.53
C LEU A 72 -16.47 1.62 -1.77
N TYR A 73 -15.85 1.72 -2.95
CA TYR A 73 -16.39 1.24 -4.22
C TYR A 73 -16.01 -0.22 -4.51
N THR A 74 -15.27 -0.89 -3.62
CA THR A 74 -14.90 -2.29 -3.82
C THR A 74 -16.12 -3.19 -3.73
N THR A 75 -16.26 -4.09 -4.71
CA THR A 75 -17.33 -5.08 -4.75
C THR A 75 -17.31 -5.93 -3.47
N TRP A 76 -18.45 -5.98 -2.79
CA TRP A 76 -18.61 -6.74 -1.56
C TRP A 76 -19.60 -7.88 -1.77
N ARG A 77 -19.13 -9.12 -1.67
CA ARG A 77 -19.99 -10.32 -1.70
C ARG A 77 -19.91 -11.04 -0.36
N ARG A 78 -21.05 -11.51 0.13
CA ARG A 78 -21.17 -12.17 1.44
C ARG A 78 -20.26 -13.40 1.55
N SER A 79 -20.29 -14.25 0.53
CA SER A 79 -19.51 -15.50 0.47
C SER A 79 -18.10 -15.35 -0.09
N ASN A 80 -17.72 -14.15 -0.58
CA ASN A 80 -16.40 -13.91 -1.16
C ASN A 80 -15.98 -12.44 -0.93
N PRO A 81 -15.66 -12.06 0.32
CA PRO A 81 -15.17 -10.73 0.61
C PRO A 81 -13.77 -10.53 -0.01
N TYR A 82 -13.42 -9.28 -0.31
CA TYR A 82 -12.09 -8.97 -0.81
C TYR A 82 -11.02 -9.37 0.24
N PRO A 83 -10.05 -10.25 -0.08
CA PRO A 83 -9.17 -10.87 0.92
C PRO A 83 -8.37 -9.88 1.77
N SER A 84 -7.86 -8.81 1.16
CA SER A 84 -7.14 -7.75 1.85
C SER A 84 -8.02 -7.10 2.92
N MET A 85 -9.27 -6.74 2.57
CA MET A 85 -10.21 -6.14 3.50
C MET A 85 -10.64 -7.09 4.62
N ALA A 86 -10.87 -8.37 4.30
CA ALA A 86 -11.18 -9.39 5.29
C ALA A 86 -10.08 -9.52 6.34
N THR A 87 -8.81 -9.48 5.91
CA THR A 87 -7.64 -9.54 6.81
C THR A 87 -7.58 -8.33 7.76
N PHE A 88 -8.08 -7.17 7.34
CA PHE A 88 -8.17 -5.94 8.14
C PHE A 88 -9.51 -5.78 8.89
N ASP A 89 -10.19 -6.89 9.21
CA ASP A 89 -11.43 -6.97 9.98
C ASP A 89 -12.64 -6.28 9.33
N ALA A 90 -12.70 -6.23 7.99
CA ALA A 90 -13.92 -5.81 7.31
C ALA A 90 -15.05 -6.84 7.52
N PRO A 91 -16.28 -6.43 7.90
CA PRO A 91 -17.37 -7.36 8.22
C PRO A 91 -17.97 -8.05 6.99
N ASN A 92 -18.03 -9.37 6.94
CA ASN A 92 -18.51 -10.14 5.77
C ASN A 92 -20.01 -9.99 5.39
N ARG A 93 -20.78 -9.10 6.05
CA ARG A 93 -22.23 -8.84 5.82
C ARG A 93 -23.14 -10.07 5.95
N GLU A 94 -22.68 -11.11 6.62
CA GLU A 94 -23.53 -12.26 7.00
C GLU A 94 -24.48 -11.90 8.13
N VAL A 95 -23.98 -11.11 9.09
CA VAL A 95 -24.71 -10.66 10.28
C VAL A 95 -24.59 -9.14 10.45
N CYS A 96 -25.54 -8.56 11.19
CA CYS A 96 -25.46 -7.16 11.57
C CYS A 96 -24.20 -6.91 12.41
N THR A 97 -23.38 -5.93 12.00
CA THR A 97 -22.16 -5.55 12.73
C THR A 97 -22.34 -4.14 13.30
N VAL A 98 -22.68 -4.05 14.59
CA VAL A 98 -22.87 -2.76 15.29
C VAL A 98 -21.52 -2.07 15.55
N ARG A 99 -20.48 -2.85 15.86
CA ARG A 99 -19.13 -2.36 16.09
C ARG A 99 -18.13 -3.19 15.30
N ARG A 100 -17.27 -2.53 14.54
CA ARG A 100 -16.15 -3.19 13.85
C ARG A 100 -15.03 -3.48 14.84
N THR A 101 -14.63 -4.74 14.93
CA THR A 101 -13.43 -5.16 15.69
C THR A 101 -12.18 -4.59 15.03
N ARG A 102 -11.14 -4.33 15.83
CA ARG A 102 -9.84 -3.87 15.34
C ARG A 102 -8.74 -4.73 15.96
N THR A 103 -8.19 -5.61 15.16
CA THR A 103 -7.00 -6.38 15.48
C THR A 103 -5.76 -5.69 14.88
N ASN A 104 -4.59 -6.04 15.44
CA ASN A 104 -3.27 -5.69 14.92
C ASN A 104 -2.42 -6.97 14.95
N THR A 105 -2.43 -7.73 13.86
CA THR A 105 -1.79 -9.04 13.79
C THR A 105 -0.57 -9.02 12.85
N PRO A 106 0.45 -9.88 13.07
CA PRO A 106 1.56 -9.99 12.12
C PRO A 106 1.13 -10.32 10.69
N LEU A 107 0.00 -11.03 10.52
CA LEU A 107 -0.56 -11.33 9.21
C LEU A 107 -0.98 -10.06 8.45
N GLN A 108 -1.53 -9.06 9.16
CA GLN A 108 -1.89 -7.78 8.56
C GLN A 108 -0.67 -7.03 8.04
N ALA A 109 0.43 -7.02 8.79
CA ALA A 109 1.71 -6.44 8.33
C ALA A 109 2.28 -7.20 7.11
N LEU A 110 2.05 -8.51 7.03
CA LEU A 110 2.46 -9.30 5.87
C LEU A 110 1.62 -8.97 4.62
N VAL A 111 0.33 -8.66 4.78
CA VAL A 111 -0.52 -8.21 3.67
C VAL A 111 -0.04 -6.88 3.10
N THR A 112 0.25 -5.88 3.94
CA THR A 112 0.77 -4.57 3.47
C THR A 112 2.16 -4.66 2.83
N LEU A 113 2.94 -5.69 3.13
CA LEU A 113 4.22 -5.94 2.46
C LEU A 113 4.06 -6.61 1.08
N ASN A 114 3.11 -7.53 0.92
CA ASN A 114 3.11 -8.48 -0.20
C ASN A 114 1.90 -8.40 -1.14
N ASP A 115 0.77 -7.86 -0.69
CA ASP A 115 -0.42 -7.78 -1.53
C ASP A 115 -0.14 -6.85 -2.73
N PRO A 116 -0.49 -7.25 -3.98
CA PRO A 116 -0.16 -6.52 -5.20
C PRO A 116 -0.48 -5.02 -5.15
N VAL A 117 -1.56 -4.62 -4.48
CA VAL A 117 -1.94 -3.20 -4.41
C VAL A 117 -0.90 -2.35 -3.66
N TYR A 118 -0.26 -2.89 -2.63
CA TYR A 118 0.76 -2.17 -1.87
C TYR A 118 2.12 -2.20 -2.58
N LEU A 119 2.40 -3.24 -3.37
CA LEU A 119 3.57 -3.26 -4.25
C LEU A 119 3.43 -2.21 -5.37
N GLU A 120 2.25 -2.08 -5.99
CA GLU A 120 1.95 -1.03 -6.97
C GLU A 120 2.08 0.36 -6.35
N ALA A 121 1.53 0.56 -5.15
CA ALA A 121 1.67 1.80 -4.41
C ALA A 121 3.14 2.10 -4.09
N ALA A 122 3.94 1.10 -3.68
CA ALA A 122 5.37 1.27 -3.45
C ALA A 122 6.13 1.66 -4.72
N GLN A 123 5.79 1.06 -5.88
CA GLN A 123 6.39 1.38 -7.18
C GLN A 123 6.04 2.80 -7.64
N ALA A 124 4.78 3.21 -7.48
CA ALA A 124 4.35 4.56 -7.82
C ALA A 124 4.99 5.60 -6.88
N LEU A 125 5.09 5.28 -5.59
CA LEU A 125 5.79 6.09 -4.61
C LEU A 125 7.27 6.25 -4.97
N ALA A 126 7.96 5.17 -5.38
CA ALA A 126 9.34 5.22 -5.83
C ALA A 126 9.53 6.18 -7.02
N ARG A 127 8.64 6.13 -8.01
CA ARG A 127 8.65 7.05 -9.17
C ARG A 127 8.46 8.50 -8.72
N MET A 128 7.56 8.75 -7.76
CA MET A 128 7.37 10.08 -7.18
C MET A 128 8.60 10.58 -6.42
N ILE A 129 9.26 9.71 -5.64
CA ILE A 129 10.48 10.03 -4.89
C ILE A 129 11.60 10.43 -5.85
N VAL A 130 11.83 9.67 -6.92
CA VAL A 130 12.85 9.99 -7.92
C VAL A 130 12.53 11.28 -8.67
N ALA A 131 11.25 11.52 -8.98
CA ALA A 131 10.82 12.71 -9.72
C ALA A 131 10.82 14.01 -8.87
N LYS A 132 10.42 13.93 -7.59
CA LYS A 132 10.20 15.12 -6.73
C LYS A 132 11.23 15.28 -5.62
N GLY A 133 11.98 14.24 -5.29
CA GLY A 133 12.85 14.18 -4.11
C GLY A 133 14.23 14.82 -4.27
N GLY A 134 14.51 15.49 -5.39
CA GLY A 134 15.79 16.15 -5.63
C GLY A 134 16.92 15.21 -6.07
N ALA A 135 18.16 15.70 -5.98
CA ALA A 135 19.34 15.04 -6.53
C ALA A 135 20.03 14.09 -5.54
N SER A 136 19.96 14.36 -4.23
CA SER A 136 20.64 13.54 -3.22
C SER A 136 19.75 12.43 -2.67
N THR A 137 20.35 11.31 -2.26
CA THR A 137 19.64 10.21 -1.58
C THR A 137 18.96 10.69 -0.29
N THR A 138 19.58 11.61 0.44
CA THR A 138 19.02 12.19 1.66
C THR A 138 17.79 13.04 1.39
N ASP A 139 17.78 13.84 0.33
CA ASP A 139 16.62 14.66 -0.04
C ASP A 139 15.45 13.76 -0.46
N ARG A 140 15.76 12.71 -1.23
CA ARG A 140 14.78 11.69 -1.64
C ARG A 140 14.19 10.96 -0.44
N ALA A 141 15.02 10.57 0.54
CA ALA A 141 14.54 9.95 1.77
C ALA A 141 13.68 10.90 2.62
N ARG A 142 14.05 12.18 2.74
CA ARG A 142 13.22 13.20 3.41
C ARG A 142 11.88 13.41 2.69
N CYS A 143 11.89 13.42 1.36
CA CYS A 143 10.69 13.52 0.53
C CYS A 143 9.78 12.31 0.74
N ALA A 144 10.31 11.09 0.61
CA ALA A 144 9.59 9.84 0.82
C ALA A 144 8.88 9.80 2.18
N PHE A 145 9.61 10.18 3.23
CA PHE A 145 9.09 10.19 4.59
C PHE A 145 7.94 11.19 4.77
N ARG A 146 8.07 12.39 4.20
CA ARG A 146 7.01 13.40 4.24
C ARG A 146 5.77 12.99 3.46
N LEU A 147 5.93 12.34 2.30
CA LEU A 147 4.82 11.83 1.50
C LEU A 147 3.98 10.81 2.27
N CYS A 148 4.62 9.92 3.04
CA CYS A 148 3.90 8.91 3.83
C CYS A 148 3.38 9.44 5.17
N LEU A 149 4.22 10.15 5.93
CA LEU A 149 3.95 10.45 7.35
C LEU A 149 3.63 11.92 7.63
N SER A 150 3.66 12.79 6.62
CA SER A 150 3.34 14.22 6.74
C SER A 150 4.14 14.98 7.81
N ARG A 151 5.30 14.45 8.22
CA ARG A 151 6.25 15.08 9.15
C ARG A 151 7.68 14.92 8.63
N PRO A 152 8.65 15.74 9.07
CA PRO A 152 10.05 15.47 8.79
C PRO A 152 10.54 14.21 9.54
N PRO A 153 11.47 13.43 8.96
CA PRO A 153 12.13 12.35 9.67
C PRO A 153 13.10 12.90 10.71
N HIS A 154 13.27 12.17 11.81
CA HIS A 154 14.40 12.37 12.71
C HIS A 154 15.70 11.87 12.06
N GLU A 155 16.85 12.39 12.50
CA GLU A 155 18.15 12.03 11.91
C GLU A 155 18.44 10.52 11.99
N SER A 156 18.01 9.84 13.06
CA SER A 156 18.15 8.37 13.16
C SER A 156 17.27 7.60 12.18
N GLU A 157 16.07 8.12 11.85
CA GLU A 157 15.16 7.53 10.87
C GLU A 157 15.72 7.73 9.47
N LEU A 158 16.19 8.95 9.18
CA LEU A 158 16.81 9.29 7.91
C LEU A 158 18.04 8.41 7.62
N ALA A 159 18.93 8.26 8.59
CA ALA A 159 20.12 7.41 8.46
C ALA A 159 19.75 5.95 8.16
N ARG A 160 18.68 5.41 8.79
CA ARG A 160 18.18 4.06 8.52
C ARG A 160 17.62 3.91 7.10
N LEU A 161 16.89 4.91 6.61
CA LEU A 161 16.33 4.87 5.25
C LEU A 161 17.40 4.94 4.18
N VAL A 162 18.40 5.82 4.36
CA VAL A 162 19.54 5.92 3.44
C VAL A 162 20.32 4.60 3.42
N LYS A 163 20.61 4.03 4.59
CA LYS A 163 21.28 2.72 4.69
C LYS A 163 20.48 1.60 4.01
N LEU A 164 19.15 1.59 4.17
CA LEU A 164 18.28 0.61 3.51
C LEU A 164 18.34 0.77 1.99
N TYR A 165 18.29 2.01 1.49
CA TYR A 165 18.41 2.31 0.06
C TYR A 165 19.75 1.82 -0.51
N GLU A 166 20.87 2.18 0.12
CA GLU A 166 22.21 1.79 -0.33
C GLU A 166 22.38 0.27 -0.37
N HIS A 167 21.88 -0.43 0.65
CA HIS A 167 21.89 -1.88 0.70
C HIS A 167 21.01 -2.50 -0.41
N ALA A 168 19.81 -1.96 -0.62
CA ALA A 168 18.92 -2.42 -1.68
C ALA A 168 19.54 -2.19 -3.07
N LEU A 169 20.13 -1.02 -3.30
CA LEU A 169 20.79 -0.66 -4.54
C LEU A 169 21.99 -1.57 -4.82
N GLY A 170 22.87 -1.79 -3.84
CA GLY A 170 24.03 -2.68 -3.99
C GLY A 170 23.65 -4.13 -4.30
N ARG A 171 22.49 -4.59 -3.80
CA ARG A 171 21.97 -5.93 -4.12
C ARG A 171 21.33 -6.02 -5.51
N LEU A 172 20.65 -4.96 -5.95
CA LEU A 172 19.86 -4.96 -7.18
C LEU A 172 20.65 -4.53 -8.42
N GLN A 173 21.71 -3.72 -8.26
CA GLN A 173 22.62 -3.36 -9.35
C GLN A 173 23.21 -4.57 -10.11
N PRO A 174 23.73 -5.63 -9.44
CA PRO A 174 24.23 -6.81 -10.14
C PRO A 174 23.12 -7.73 -10.69
N GLN A 175 21.84 -7.47 -10.39
CA GLN A 175 20.71 -8.34 -10.75
C GLN A 175 19.64 -7.57 -11.56
N PRO A 176 19.92 -7.25 -12.84
CA PRO A 176 19.06 -6.38 -13.65
C PRO A 176 17.64 -6.93 -13.84
N GLU A 177 17.48 -8.25 -13.97
CA GLU A 177 16.16 -8.88 -14.09
C GLU A 177 15.31 -8.70 -12.83
N GLN A 178 15.92 -8.88 -11.64
CA GLN A 178 15.22 -8.69 -10.38
C GLN A 178 14.87 -7.21 -10.15
N ALA A 179 15.80 -6.30 -10.49
CA ALA A 179 15.55 -4.87 -10.45
C ALA A 179 14.38 -4.47 -11.37
N ARG A 180 14.36 -5.00 -12.60
CA ARG A 180 13.28 -4.73 -13.56
C ARG A 180 11.93 -5.25 -13.05
N LYS A 181 11.89 -6.45 -12.49
CA LYS A 181 10.66 -7.01 -11.90
C LYS A 181 10.14 -6.12 -10.77
N LEU A 182 11.00 -5.71 -9.83
CA LEU A 182 10.60 -4.86 -8.70
C LEU A 182 10.23 -3.42 -9.12
N ALA A 183 10.78 -2.89 -10.21
CA ALA A 183 10.46 -1.55 -10.68
C ALA A 183 9.20 -1.49 -11.59
N ALA A 184 8.85 -2.60 -12.23
CA ALA A 184 7.85 -2.63 -13.29
C ALA A 184 6.60 -3.49 -13.01
N ASP A 185 6.71 -4.60 -12.28
CA ASP A 185 5.62 -5.57 -12.10
C ASP A 185 5.04 -5.44 -10.68
N PRO A 186 3.77 -5.04 -10.47
CA PRO A 186 2.64 -5.07 -11.42
C PRO A 186 2.17 -3.72 -11.97
N LEU A 187 2.83 -2.60 -11.65
CA LEU A 187 2.36 -1.26 -12.03
C LEU A 187 2.46 -0.97 -13.56
N GLY A 188 3.42 -1.57 -14.24
CA GLY A 188 3.75 -1.33 -15.65
C GLY A 188 5.17 -0.77 -15.84
N PRO A 189 5.61 -0.53 -17.09
CA PRO A 189 6.99 -0.15 -17.38
C PRO A 189 7.42 1.15 -16.64
N PRO A 190 8.68 1.23 -16.17
CA PRO A 190 9.19 2.43 -15.53
C PRO A 190 9.31 3.60 -16.55
N PRO A 191 9.30 4.86 -16.08
CA PRO A 191 9.49 6.03 -16.94
C PRO A 191 10.82 5.96 -17.71
N ALA A 192 10.82 6.43 -18.97
CA ALA A 192 12.01 6.46 -19.80
C ALA A 192 13.10 7.35 -19.19
N GLY A 193 14.37 6.91 -19.30
CA GLY A 193 15.54 7.66 -18.83
C GLY A 193 15.85 7.55 -17.34
N GLN A 194 15.06 6.80 -16.55
CA GLN A 194 15.36 6.56 -15.13
C GLN A 194 16.15 5.27 -14.94
N ASN A 195 17.05 5.26 -13.94
CA ASN A 195 17.82 4.08 -13.59
C ASN A 195 16.90 3.04 -12.91
N ILE A 196 16.77 1.86 -13.53
CA ILE A 196 15.89 0.78 -13.06
C ILE A 196 16.30 0.26 -11.68
N ALA A 197 17.61 0.13 -11.42
CA ALA A 197 18.10 -0.37 -10.13
C ALA A 197 17.82 0.63 -9.01
N GLU A 198 17.92 1.93 -9.30
CA GLU A 198 17.55 2.99 -8.36
C GLU A 198 16.05 2.98 -8.07
N LEU A 199 15.21 2.88 -9.11
CA LEU A 199 13.76 2.78 -8.93
C LEU A 199 13.38 1.55 -8.08
N ALA A 200 13.98 0.40 -8.36
CA ALA A 200 13.74 -0.82 -7.61
C ALA A 200 14.17 -0.69 -6.13
N ALA A 201 15.30 -0.03 -5.86
CA ALA A 201 15.74 0.25 -4.50
C ALA A 201 14.77 1.19 -3.76
N TRP A 202 14.27 2.24 -4.43
CA TRP A 202 13.24 3.11 -3.86
C TRP A 202 11.90 2.41 -3.68
N THR A 203 11.54 1.43 -4.52
CA THR A 203 10.35 0.59 -4.30
C THR A 203 10.45 -0.17 -2.98
N VAL A 204 11.64 -0.73 -2.66
CA VAL A 204 11.86 -1.42 -1.37
C VAL A 204 11.69 -0.46 -0.20
N VAL A 205 12.28 0.75 -0.28
CA VAL A 205 12.12 1.78 0.76
C VAL A 205 10.66 2.20 0.89
N GLY A 206 9.95 2.42 -0.22
CA GLY A 206 8.54 2.78 -0.25
C GLY A 206 7.66 1.70 0.38
N ASN A 207 7.91 0.42 0.09
CA ASN A 207 7.19 -0.70 0.68
C ASN A 207 7.37 -0.75 2.21
N VAL A 208 8.58 -0.49 2.72
CA VAL A 208 8.82 -0.38 4.17
C VAL A 208 8.08 0.81 4.78
N LEU A 209 8.10 1.98 4.14
CA LEU A 209 7.40 3.18 4.63
C LEU A 209 5.89 2.99 4.69
N LEU A 210 5.30 2.37 3.66
CA LEU A 210 3.86 2.07 3.60
C LEU A 210 3.43 1.02 4.65
N ASN A 211 4.37 0.20 5.14
CA ASN A 211 4.13 -0.80 6.16
C ASN A 211 4.43 -0.32 7.60
N LEU A 212 4.79 0.96 7.79
CA LEU A 212 5.05 1.48 9.14
C LEU A 212 3.77 1.51 9.98
N ASP A 213 3.91 1.20 11.27
CA ASP A 213 2.85 1.38 12.26
C ASP A 213 2.37 2.84 12.36
N GLU A 214 3.21 3.82 11.99
CA GLU A 214 2.78 5.22 11.90
C GLU A 214 1.82 5.47 10.73
N MET A 215 1.99 4.74 9.62
CA MET A 215 1.14 4.83 8.45
C MET A 215 -0.23 4.24 8.79
N LEU A 216 -0.27 3.04 9.37
CA LEU A 216 -1.50 2.27 9.59
C LEU A 216 -2.40 2.78 10.74
N MET A 217 -1.94 3.76 11.52
CA MET A 217 -2.59 4.22 12.75
C MET A 217 -3.12 5.64 12.62
N LYS A 218 -4.35 5.88 13.09
CA LYS A 218 -4.88 7.21 13.35
C LYS A 218 -4.30 7.74 14.67
N ARG A 219 -3.76 8.95 14.65
CA ARG A 219 -3.21 9.66 15.82
C ARG A 219 -4.05 10.90 16.13
#